data_AF-A0A9J8A9X6-F1
#
_entry.id   AF-A0A9J8A9X6-F1
#
_cell.length_a   1.000
_cell.length_b   1.000
_cell.length_c   1.000
_cell.angle_alpha   90.00
_cell.angle_beta   90.00
_cell.angle_gamma   90.00
#
_symmetry.space_group_name_H-M   'P 1'
#
loop_
_entity.id
_entity.type
_entity.pdbx_description
1 polymer ?
#
loop_
_entity_poly.entity_id
_entity_poly.type
_entity_poly.pdbx_seq_one_letter_code
_entity_poly.pdbx_strand_id
1 'polypeptide(L)'
;MMVRQNFLIAVLFGMILSGLIYLNNIQCSCSQQITEQGIIKPKWKQKIFGLRSTPGLLYNQPSVLVGRTDVASVSPWSAPIIWEGNFDSTLIDSIYKQQNLTIATTVFALGKYTRFVKDFLESAEQHYFVGFRVHYYLFTDQPESVPEVKMGENRGLIVQKVPSLNRWQDISMSRMEKLEKLIENELVNEADYIFCLDIDAKFYGRWGAETLGRLVGVIHPWLFNVPRSQFTYERRPESKAYIPVEEGDYYYAGAAFGGSLEDVHHLTKTCREQLQIDAANSIEAVWQEESHLNKYFLLNKPSKLLSPEYMWWDVNEKAAQIKIVRLTNVPKNYADVRPNP
;
A
#
# COMPACT_ATOMS: atom_id res chain seq x y z
N MET A 1 3.37 18.07 73.56
CA MET A 1 3.53 17.11 72.44
C MET A 1 2.33 17.03 71.49
N MET A 2 1.15 17.58 71.85
CA MET A 2 -0.08 17.49 71.03
C MET A 2 -0.22 18.63 69.98
N VAL A 3 0.43 19.78 70.18
CA VAL A 3 0.33 20.96 69.29
C VAL A 3 1.15 20.80 67.99
N ARG A 4 2.26 20.04 68.02
CA ARG A 4 3.11 19.79 66.83
C ARG A 4 2.48 18.81 65.83
N GLN A 5 1.68 17.85 66.31
CA GLN A 5 0.99 16.88 65.45
C GLN A 5 -0.16 17.53 64.67
N ASN A 6 -0.93 18.41 65.32
CA ASN A 6 -2.03 19.12 64.66
C ASN A 6 -1.52 20.13 63.60
N PHE A 7 -0.33 20.71 63.80
CA PHE A 7 0.27 21.61 62.83
C PHE A 7 0.77 20.87 61.57
N LEU A 8 1.38 19.70 61.73
CA LEU A 8 1.79 18.88 60.57
C LEU A 8 0.59 18.35 59.77
N ILE A 9 -0.50 17.97 60.45
CA ILE A 9 -1.73 17.52 59.77
C ILE A 9 -2.37 18.67 58.98
N ALA A 10 -2.42 19.88 59.55
CA ALA A 10 -2.97 21.06 58.86
C ALA A 10 -2.14 21.44 57.61
N VAL A 11 -0.81 21.32 57.67
CA VAL A 11 0.09 21.61 56.53
C VAL A 11 -0.05 20.54 55.44
N LEU A 12 -0.19 19.26 55.79
CA LEU A 12 -0.46 18.18 54.85
C LEU A 12 -1.82 18.34 54.14
N PHE A 13 -2.87 18.69 54.88
CA PHE A 13 -4.18 18.98 54.27
C PHE A 13 -4.15 20.20 53.35
N GLY A 14 -3.40 21.26 53.70
CA GLY A 14 -3.22 22.43 52.84
C GLY A 14 -2.49 22.13 51.53
N MET A 15 -1.49 21.25 51.55
CA MET A 15 -0.77 20.81 50.35
C MET A 15 -1.63 19.89 49.44
N ILE A 16 -2.48 19.05 50.03
CA ILE A 16 -3.41 18.20 49.27
C ILE A 16 -4.52 19.06 48.64
N LEU A 17 -5.06 20.04 49.37
CA LEU A 17 -6.11 20.92 48.87
C LEU A 17 -5.60 21.83 47.74
N SER A 18 -4.38 22.37 47.86
CA SER A 18 -3.75 23.14 46.78
C SER A 18 -3.39 22.29 45.57
N GLY A 19 -2.95 21.04 45.76
CA GLY A 19 -2.73 20.08 44.67
C GLY A 19 -4.02 19.70 43.94
N LEU A 20 -5.12 19.50 44.65
CA LEU A 20 -6.44 19.22 44.04
C LEU A 20 -6.99 20.43 43.29
N ILE A 21 -6.84 21.65 43.80
CA ILE A 21 -7.26 22.88 43.09
C ILE A 21 -6.40 23.10 41.85
N TYR A 22 -5.10 22.80 41.89
CA TYR A 22 -4.21 22.88 40.74
C TYR A 22 -4.56 21.84 39.66
N LEU A 23 -4.83 20.59 40.05
CA LEU A 23 -5.29 19.55 39.13
C LEU A 23 -6.66 19.89 38.52
N ASN A 24 -7.59 20.44 39.31
CA ASN A 24 -8.91 20.84 38.80
C ASN A 24 -8.80 22.05 37.84
N ASN A 25 -7.88 22.99 38.09
CA ASN A 25 -7.62 24.11 37.18
C ASN A 25 -6.91 23.67 35.89
N ILE A 26 -6.03 22.66 35.92
CA ILE A 26 -5.46 22.07 34.69
C ILE A 26 -6.54 21.31 33.92
N GLN A 27 -7.42 20.60 34.61
CA GLN A 27 -8.53 19.86 33.99
C GLN A 27 -9.60 20.81 33.41
N CYS A 28 -9.76 22.01 33.97
CA CYS A 28 -10.65 23.05 33.45
C CYS A 28 -10.00 23.95 32.37
N SER A 29 -8.65 24.02 32.29
CA SER A 29 -7.92 24.78 31.27
C SER A 29 -7.65 23.97 29.99
N CYS A 30 -7.89 22.66 30.01
CA CYS A 30 -7.73 21.78 28.84
C CYS A 30 -9.05 21.41 28.16
N SER A 31 -10.08 22.26 28.29
CA SER A 31 -11.25 22.23 27.42
C SER A 31 -11.16 23.35 26.39
N GLN A 32 -10.09 23.34 25.59
CA GLN A 32 -10.24 23.89 24.25
C GLN A 32 -11.31 23.03 23.58
N GLN A 33 -12.49 23.64 23.38
CA GLN A 33 -13.48 23.16 22.42
C GLN A 33 -12.75 23.00 21.09
N ILE A 34 -12.28 21.78 20.82
CA ILE A 34 -12.11 21.31 19.47
C ILE A 34 -13.52 21.38 18.92
N THR A 35 -13.78 22.40 18.12
CA THR A 35 -14.89 22.39 17.18
C THR A 35 -14.70 21.10 16.40
N GLU A 36 -15.47 20.05 16.73
CA GLU A 36 -15.68 18.91 15.86
C GLU A 36 -16.33 19.48 14.60
N GLN A 37 -15.51 20.03 13.69
CA GLN A 37 -15.87 20.09 12.28
C GLN A 37 -16.14 18.64 11.93
N GLY A 38 -17.41 18.30 11.75
CA GLY A 38 -17.86 16.93 11.58
C GLY A 38 -16.99 16.22 10.56
N ILE A 39 -16.10 15.35 11.04
CA ILE A 39 -15.34 14.44 10.20
C ILE A 39 -16.39 13.46 9.70
N ILE A 40 -16.93 13.74 8.51
CA ILE A 40 -17.76 12.78 7.78
C ILE A 40 -16.86 11.57 7.54
N LYS A 41 -16.97 10.54 8.37
CA LYS A 41 -16.27 9.28 8.12
C LYS A 41 -16.75 8.77 6.76
N PRO A 42 -15.83 8.46 5.83
CA PRO A 42 -16.23 7.92 4.53
C PRO A 42 -17.09 6.68 4.75
N LYS A 43 -18.27 6.65 4.12
CA LYS A 43 -19.15 5.49 4.17
C LYS A 43 -18.62 4.46 3.16
N TRP A 44 -17.77 3.56 3.63
CA TRP A 44 -17.20 2.50 2.81
C TRP A 44 -18.31 1.62 2.24
N LYS A 45 -18.46 1.60 0.92
CA LYS A 45 -19.36 0.67 0.22
C LYS A 45 -18.67 -0.68 0.15
N GLN A 46 -18.72 -1.47 1.22
CA GLN A 46 -18.19 -2.83 1.16
C GLN A 46 -19.17 -3.69 0.34
N LYS A 47 -18.88 -3.84 -0.95
CA LYS A 47 -19.62 -4.79 -1.78
C LYS A 47 -19.05 -6.18 -1.53
N ILE A 48 -19.49 -6.83 -0.45
CA ILE A 48 -19.25 -8.28 -0.27
C ILE A 48 -20.16 -9.00 -1.27
N PHE A 49 -19.64 -9.20 -2.47
CA PHE A 49 -20.28 -10.05 -3.45
C PHE A 49 -19.96 -11.50 -3.11
N GLY A 50 -20.98 -12.33 -2.97
CA GLY A 50 -20.77 -13.78 -2.96
C GLY A 50 -20.08 -14.20 -4.26
N LEU A 51 -19.10 -15.11 -4.16
CA LEU A 51 -18.45 -15.68 -5.33
C LEU A 51 -19.48 -16.55 -6.08
N ARG A 52 -20.01 -16.05 -7.19
CA ARG A 52 -21.00 -16.74 -8.03
C ARG A 52 -20.42 -17.06 -9.40
N SER A 53 -20.36 -18.34 -9.74
CA SER A 53 -19.98 -18.79 -11.07
C SER A 53 -21.12 -18.60 -12.07
N THR A 54 -20.79 -18.38 -13.34
CA THR A 54 -21.77 -18.43 -14.43
C THR A 54 -22.17 -19.89 -14.71
N PRO A 55 -23.47 -20.19 -14.93
CA PRO A 55 -23.92 -21.53 -15.33
C PRO A 55 -23.24 -22.01 -16.62
N GLY A 56 -22.84 -23.29 -16.65
CA GLY A 56 -22.25 -23.92 -17.85
C GLY A 56 -20.79 -23.54 -18.13
N LEU A 57 -20.11 -22.80 -17.24
CA LEU A 57 -18.70 -22.49 -17.40
C LEU A 57 -17.84 -23.76 -17.30
N LEU A 58 -17.04 -24.03 -18.34
CA LEU A 58 -16.10 -25.13 -18.38
C LEU A 58 -14.72 -24.67 -17.89
N TYR A 59 -14.17 -25.37 -16.91
CA TYR A 59 -12.82 -25.17 -16.37
C TYR A 59 -12.30 -26.50 -15.82
N ASN A 60 -10.99 -26.60 -15.59
CA ASN A 60 -10.39 -27.84 -15.10
C ASN A 60 -10.88 -28.18 -13.68
N GLN A 61 -11.22 -29.45 -13.44
CA GLN A 61 -11.60 -29.90 -12.11
C GLN A 61 -10.45 -29.63 -11.12
N PRO A 62 -10.69 -28.88 -10.02
CA PRO A 62 -9.65 -28.61 -9.04
C PRO A 62 -9.27 -29.90 -8.30
N SER A 63 -7.98 -30.05 -8.01
CA SER A 63 -7.46 -31.17 -7.22
C SER A 63 -7.07 -30.71 -5.82
N VAL A 64 -7.49 -31.46 -4.81
CA VAL A 64 -7.04 -31.26 -3.42
C VAL A 64 -5.65 -31.87 -3.16
N LEU A 65 -5.15 -32.69 -4.09
CA LEU A 65 -3.87 -33.42 -3.96
C LEU A 65 -2.76 -32.87 -4.86
N VAL A 66 -3.11 -32.04 -5.86
CA VAL A 66 -2.17 -31.58 -6.89
C VAL A 66 -2.18 -30.06 -6.96
N GLY A 67 -0.99 -29.46 -6.87
CA GLY A 67 -0.76 -28.02 -6.96
C GLY A 67 0.74 -27.72 -7.11
N ARG A 68 1.12 -26.45 -6.95
CA ARG A 68 2.54 -26.06 -6.87
C ARG A 68 3.20 -26.72 -5.64
N THR A 69 4.28 -27.46 -5.86
CA THR A 69 5.04 -28.15 -4.79
C THR A 69 6.37 -27.48 -4.49
N ASP A 70 6.79 -26.55 -5.34
CA ASP A 70 8.06 -25.83 -5.31
C ASP A 70 7.98 -24.48 -4.58
N VAL A 71 6.76 -24.01 -4.25
CA VAL A 71 6.49 -22.74 -3.57
C VAL A 71 5.32 -22.86 -2.60
N ALA A 72 5.31 -22.01 -1.57
CA ALA A 72 4.13 -21.86 -0.72
C ALA A 72 3.00 -21.17 -1.48
N SER A 73 1.79 -21.75 -1.41
CA SER A 73 0.58 -21.18 -2.03
C SER A 73 -0.34 -20.48 -1.02
N VAL A 74 -0.07 -20.62 0.27
CA VAL A 74 -0.83 -20.01 1.38
C VAL A 74 0.14 -19.62 2.49
N SER A 75 -0.10 -18.45 3.08
CA SER A 75 0.64 -17.94 4.25
C SER A 75 0.18 -18.60 5.56
N PRO A 76 0.94 -18.48 6.67
CA PRO A 76 0.53 -19.01 7.97
C PRO A 76 -0.77 -18.44 8.54
N TRP A 77 -1.27 -17.30 8.02
CA TRP A 77 -2.57 -16.72 8.39
C TRP A 77 -3.67 -16.98 7.35
N SER A 78 -3.49 -18.00 6.50
CA SER A 78 -4.46 -18.46 5.50
C SER A 78 -4.76 -17.48 4.36
N ALA A 79 -3.90 -16.48 4.11
CA ALA A 79 -3.99 -15.68 2.89
C ALA A 79 -3.29 -16.39 1.71
N PRO A 80 -3.89 -16.44 0.52
CA PRO A 80 -3.27 -17.03 -0.66
C PRO A 80 -2.06 -16.22 -1.13
N ILE A 81 -1.05 -16.93 -1.62
CA ILE A 81 0.12 -16.36 -2.32
C ILE A 81 -0.07 -16.68 -3.80
N ILE A 82 -0.27 -15.66 -4.64
CA ILE A 82 -0.66 -15.83 -6.04
C ILE A 82 0.57 -16.13 -6.90
N TRP A 83 0.57 -17.31 -7.51
CA TRP A 83 1.61 -17.82 -8.42
C TRP A 83 0.97 -18.38 -9.68
N GLU A 84 1.67 -18.35 -10.80
CA GLU A 84 1.24 -19.04 -12.01
C GLU A 84 0.98 -20.52 -11.74
N GLY A 85 -0.19 -20.98 -12.19
CA GLY A 85 -0.69 -22.33 -11.97
C GLY A 85 -1.47 -22.57 -10.68
N ASN A 86 -1.72 -21.57 -9.83
CA ASN A 86 -2.55 -21.73 -8.62
C ASN A 86 -3.93 -21.03 -8.67
N PHE A 87 -4.29 -20.47 -9.82
CA PHE A 87 -5.61 -19.93 -10.12
C PHE A 87 -6.03 -20.26 -11.55
N ASP A 88 -7.34 -20.29 -11.82
CA ASP A 88 -7.89 -20.39 -13.17
C ASP A 88 -8.40 -19.00 -13.60
N SER A 89 -7.75 -18.41 -14.61
CA SER A 89 -8.07 -17.06 -15.07
C SER A 89 -9.47 -16.94 -15.66
N THR A 90 -9.99 -18.00 -16.28
CA THR A 90 -11.31 -18.01 -16.91
C THR A 90 -12.41 -18.01 -15.85
N LEU A 91 -12.26 -18.87 -14.85
CA LEU A 91 -13.18 -18.95 -13.71
C LEU A 91 -13.21 -17.66 -12.91
N ILE A 92 -12.04 -17.14 -12.53
CA ILE A 92 -11.97 -15.95 -11.67
C ILE A 92 -12.51 -14.71 -12.39
N ASP A 93 -12.22 -14.54 -13.69
CA ASP A 93 -12.77 -13.44 -14.47
C ASP A 93 -14.29 -13.55 -14.62
N SER A 94 -14.81 -14.75 -14.88
CA SER A 94 -16.26 -14.98 -14.94
C SER A 94 -16.95 -14.55 -13.64
N ILE A 95 -16.37 -14.85 -12.48
CA ILE A 95 -16.94 -14.49 -11.18
C ILE A 95 -16.90 -12.97 -10.94
N TYR A 96 -15.77 -12.32 -11.21
CA TYR A 96 -15.58 -10.91 -10.87
C TYR A 96 -16.16 -9.94 -11.92
N LYS A 97 -16.22 -10.31 -13.20
CA LYS A 97 -16.84 -9.45 -14.24
C LYS A 97 -18.34 -9.25 -14.01
N GLN A 98 -19.03 -10.23 -13.42
CA GLN A 98 -20.45 -10.11 -13.04
C GLN A 98 -20.71 -9.01 -12.01
N GLN A 99 -19.68 -8.58 -11.27
CA GLN A 99 -19.80 -7.58 -10.21
C GLN A 99 -19.63 -6.14 -10.72
N ASN A 100 -19.29 -5.98 -12.01
CA ASN A 100 -19.07 -4.68 -12.66
C ASN A 100 -18.12 -3.77 -11.86
N LEU A 101 -16.98 -4.35 -11.44
CA LEU A 101 -16.00 -3.65 -10.62
C LEU A 101 -15.25 -2.57 -11.40
N THR A 102 -14.97 -1.46 -10.72
CA THR A 102 -14.04 -0.43 -11.18
C THR A 102 -12.75 -0.49 -10.37
N ILE A 103 -11.62 -0.57 -11.07
CA ILE A 103 -10.28 -0.58 -10.48
C ILE A 103 -9.62 0.78 -10.71
N ALA A 104 -9.32 1.50 -9.64
CA ALA A 104 -8.44 2.65 -9.68
C ALA A 104 -6.98 2.20 -9.66
N THR A 105 -6.13 2.83 -10.47
CA THR A 105 -4.69 2.52 -10.48
C THR A 105 -3.90 3.81 -10.41
N THR A 106 -3.06 3.94 -9.39
CA THR A 106 -2.29 5.17 -9.15
C THR A 106 -0.84 4.96 -9.53
N VAL A 107 -0.28 5.96 -10.20
CA VAL A 107 1.12 5.99 -10.63
C VAL A 107 1.67 7.42 -10.50
N PHE A 108 2.95 7.55 -10.18
CA PHE A 108 3.62 8.84 -10.02
C PHE A 108 4.73 8.97 -11.06
N ALA A 109 4.67 10.01 -11.89
CA ALA A 109 5.68 10.30 -12.91
C ALA A 109 6.16 11.74 -12.77
N LEU A 110 7.11 11.95 -11.85
CA LEU A 110 7.65 13.28 -11.57
C LEU A 110 8.99 13.52 -12.29
N GLY A 111 9.21 14.74 -12.77
CA GLY A 111 10.41 15.13 -13.48
C GLY A 111 10.67 14.21 -14.67
N LYS A 112 11.84 13.57 -14.69
CA LYS A 112 12.26 12.71 -15.81
C LYS A 112 11.54 11.37 -15.88
N TYR A 113 10.76 10.99 -14.86
CA TYR A 113 9.98 9.74 -14.85
C TYR A 113 8.78 9.77 -15.80
N THR A 114 8.39 10.95 -16.32
CA THR A 114 7.39 11.08 -17.38
C THR A 114 7.72 10.25 -18.63
N ARG A 115 9.00 9.98 -18.89
CA ARG A 115 9.45 9.11 -19.99
C ARG A 115 8.90 7.68 -19.93
N PHE A 116 8.56 7.18 -18.75
CA PHE A 116 8.08 5.80 -18.57
C PHE A 116 6.57 5.66 -18.80
N VAL A 117 5.84 6.78 -18.85
CA VAL A 117 4.37 6.79 -18.90
C VAL A 117 3.83 6.04 -20.11
N LYS A 118 4.43 6.25 -21.29
CA LYS A 118 3.97 5.62 -22.52
C LYS A 118 4.04 4.09 -22.44
N ASP A 119 5.22 3.56 -22.15
CA ASP A 119 5.47 2.12 -22.10
C ASP A 119 4.66 1.44 -20.99
N PHE A 120 4.52 2.10 -19.84
CA PHE A 120 3.69 1.62 -18.74
C PHE A 120 2.23 1.47 -19.19
N LEU A 121 1.63 2.53 -19.74
CA LEU A 121 0.22 2.52 -20.13
C LEU A 121 -0.05 1.59 -21.32
N GLU A 122 0.79 1.61 -22.36
CA GLU A 122 0.62 0.73 -23.53
C GLU A 122 0.71 -0.75 -23.15
N SER A 123 1.61 -1.11 -22.24
CA SER A 123 1.70 -2.49 -21.74
C SER A 123 0.57 -2.84 -20.76
N ALA A 124 0.11 -1.90 -19.94
CA ALA A 124 -1.03 -2.09 -19.05
C ALA A 124 -2.32 -2.37 -19.85
N GLU A 125 -2.56 -1.69 -20.96
CA GLU A 125 -3.72 -1.96 -21.82
C GLU A 125 -3.71 -3.37 -22.44
N GLN A 126 -2.55 -4.03 -22.52
CA GLN A 126 -2.43 -5.40 -23.04
C GLN A 126 -2.61 -6.47 -21.95
N HIS A 127 -2.35 -6.14 -20.68
CA HIS A 127 -2.13 -7.16 -19.65
C HIS A 127 -2.82 -6.90 -18.31
N TYR A 128 -3.13 -5.65 -17.99
CA TYR A 128 -3.59 -5.20 -16.68
C TYR A 128 -5.12 -5.05 -16.66
N PHE A 129 -5.78 -5.95 -15.95
CA PHE A 129 -7.24 -6.02 -15.76
C PHE A 129 -8.01 -5.92 -17.10
N VAL A 130 -7.55 -6.65 -18.13
CA VAL A 130 -8.18 -6.63 -19.45
C VAL A 130 -9.64 -7.11 -19.37
N GLY A 131 -10.55 -6.30 -19.90
CA GLY A 131 -11.99 -6.53 -19.84
C GLY A 131 -12.65 -6.13 -18.51
N PHE A 132 -11.95 -5.42 -17.63
CA PHE A 132 -12.52 -4.71 -16.49
C PHE A 132 -12.45 -3.20 -16.71
N ARG A 133 -13.24 -2.46 -15.92
CA ARG A 133 -13.21 -0.99 -15.88
C ARG A 133 -11.98 -0.54 -15.10
N VAL A 134 -11.12 0.25 -15.72
CA VAL A 134 -9.85 0.70 -15.11
C VAL A 134 -9.67 2.20 -15.31
N HIS A 135 -9.50 2.93 -14.22
CA HIS A 135 -9.18 4.35 -14.26
C HIS A 135 -7.76 4.57 -13.69
N TYR A 136 -6.86 5.04 -14.53
CA TYR A 136 -5.49 5.39 -14.15
C TYR A 136 -5.46 6.83 -13.61
N TYR A 137 -4.81 7.01 -12.47
CA TYR A 137 -4.59 8.29 -11.81
C TYR A 137 -3.09 8.58 -11.85
N LEU A 138 -2.69 9.42 -12.81
CA LEU A 138 -1.30 9.79 -13.04
C LEU A 138 -0.99 11.09 -12.31
N PHE A 139 -0.19 11.01 -11.26
CA PHE A 139 0.34 12.18 -10.57
C PHE A 139 1.62 12.65 -11.26
N THR A 140 1.62 13.90 -11.75
CA THR A 140 2.78 14.48 -12.45
C THR A 140 2.93 15.97 -12.21
N ASP A 141 4.18 16.46 -12.20
CA ASP A 141 4.51 17.89 -12.23
C ASP A 141 4.57 18.47 -13.65
N GLN A 142 4.46 17.61 -14.68
CA GLN A 142 4.57 17.96 -16.10
C GLN A 142 3.39 17.41 -16.91
N PRO A 143 2.15 17.88 -16.68
CA PRO A 143 0.95 17.36 -17.36
C PRO A 143 1.03 17.47 -18.89
N GLU A 144 1.66 18.53 -19.40
CA GLU A 144 1.85 18.77 -20.84
C GLU A 144 2.79 17.74 -21.50
N SER A 145 3.58 17.01 -20.71
CA SER A 145 4.52 15.97 -21.18
C SER A 145 3.92 14.57 -21.15
N VAL A 146 2.66 14.43 -20.75
CA VAL A 146 1.97 13.14 -20.72
C VAL A 146 1.60 12.74 -22.16
N PRO A 147 2.08 11.59 -22.65
CA PRO A 147 1.79 11.15 -24.00
C PRO A 147 0.33 10.73 -24.15
N GLU A 148 -0.25 10.98 -25.33
CA GLU A 148 -1.53 10.36 -25.69
C GLU A 148 -1.35 8.85 -25.87
N VAL A 149 -2.15 8.07 -25.14
CA VAL A 149 -2.19 6.61 -25.23
C VAL A 149 -3.63 6.17 -25.46
N LYS A 150 -3.83 5.27 -26.42
CA LYS A 150 -5.15 4.74 -26.73
C LYS A 150 -5.62 3.83 -25.60
N MET A 151 -6.68 4.24 -24.91
CA MET A 151 -7.33 3.44 -23.86
C MET A 151 -8.39 2.52 -24.45
N GLY A 152 -8.57 1.35 -23.83
CA GLY A 152 -9.65 0.42 -24.12
C GLY A 152 -11.01 0.93 -23.63
N GLU A 153 -12.07 0.20 -23.98
CA GLU A 153 -13.43 0.55 -23.58
C GLU A 153 -13.59 0.54 -22.04
N ASN A 154 -14.30 1.55 -21.50
CA ASN A 154 -14.48 1.76 -20.06
C ASN A 154 -13.17 1.89 -19.28
N ARG A 155 -12.13 2.42 -19.93
CA ARG A 155 -10.82 2.70 -19.34
C ARG A 155 -10.43 4.13 -19.63
N GLY A 156 -9.71 4.76 -18.71
CA GLY A 156 -9.38 6.18 -18.83
C GLY A 156 -8.17 6.58 -18.01
N LEU A 157 -7.56 7.69 -18.40
CA LEU A 157 -6.43 8.32 -17.71
C LEU A 157 -6.86 9.68 -17.17
N ILE A 158 -6.71 9.86 -15.86
CA ILE A 158 -6.92 11.11 -15.14
C ILE A 158 -5.55 11.64 -14.73
N VAL A 159 -5.16 12.79 -15.26
CA VAL A 159 -3.89 13.44 -14.96
C VAL A 159 -4.08 14.40 -13.79
N GLN A 160 -3.38 14.15 -12.69
CA GLN A 160 -3.41 14.95 -11.47
C GLN A 160 -2.12 15.76 -11.36
N LYS A 161 -2.21 17.08 -11.55
CA LYS A 161 -1.06 17.97 -11.43
C LYS A 161 -0.61 18.05 -9.97
N VAL A 162 0.68 17.80 -9.72
CA VAL A 162 1.30 17.99 -8.40
C VAL A 162 2.49 18.95 -8.49
N PRO A 163 2.87 19.60 -7.38
CA PRO A 163 4.08 20.44 -7.35
C PRO A 163 5.33 19.61 -7.66
N SER A 164 6.30 20.23 -8.33
CA SER A 164 7.65 19.67 -8.40
C SER A 164 8.29 19.76 -7.01
N LEU A 165 8.94 18.69 -6.56
CA LEU A 165 9.59 18.61 -5.25
C LEU A 165 11.10 18.44 -5.45
N ASN A 166 11.90 19.10 -4.59
CA ASN A 166 13.35 19.20 -4.75
C ASN A 166 14.12 17.92 -4.37
N ARG A 167 13.51 17.03 -3.58
CA ARG A 167 14.07 15.72 -3.17
C ARG A 167 13.15 14.59 -3.61
N TRP A 168 13.72 13.52 -4.16
CA TRP A 168 12.95 12.33 -4.55
C TRP A 168 12.33 11.61 -3.35
N GLN A 169 12.94 11.72 -2.17
CA GLN A 169 12.38 11.17 -0.92
C GLN A 169 11.11 11.92 -0.52
N ASP A 170 11.05 13.25 -0.66
CA ASP A 170 9.86 14.04 -0.36
C ASP A 170 8.72 13.70 -1.33
N ILE A 171 9.05 13.37 -2.59
CA ILE A 171 8.12 12.83 -3.57
C ILE A 171 7.52 11.52 -3.07
N SER A 172 8.39 10.60 -2.61
CA SER A 172 7.99 9.28 -2.14
C SER A 172 7.13 9.34 -0.87
N MET A 173 7.50 10.21 0.07
CA MET A 173 6.72 10.47 1.29
C MET A 173 5.35 11.11 0.98
N SER A 174 5.27 11.96 -0.04
CA SER A 174 4.01 12.57 -0.44
C SER A 174 3.02 11.55 -1.05
N ARG A 175 3.49 10.39 -1.52
CA ARG A 175 2.63 9.37 -2.14
C ARG A 175 1.53 8.92 -1.20
N MET A 176 1.88 8.57 0.04
CA MET A 176 0.91 8.09 1.04
C MET A 176 -0.19 9.14 1.31
N GLU A 177 0.18 10.41 1.44
CA GLU A 177 -0.79 11.50 1.63
C GLU A 177 -1.68 11.71 0.40
N LYS A 178 -1.11 11.66 -0.81
CA LYS A 178 -1.88 11.82 -2.05
C LYS A 178 -2.87 10.68 -2.25
N LEU A 179 -2.47 9.45 -1.93
CA LEU A 179 -3.33 8.28 -1.99
C LEU A 179 -4.47 8.38 -0.97
N GLU A 180 -4.17 8.71 0.28
CA GLU A 180 -5.18 8.92 1.33
C GLU A 180 -6.24 9.93 0.87
N LYS A 181 -5.79 11.11 0.40
CA LYS A 181 -6.68 12.18 -0.08
C LYS A 181 -7.46 11.79 -1.33
N LEU A 182 -6.84 11.09 -2.28
CA LEU A 182 -7.53 10.63 -3.49
C LEU A 182 -8.65 9.65 -3.12
N ILE A 183 -8.38 8.73 -2.20
CA ILE A 183 -9.38 7.77 -1.76
C ILE A 183 -10.55 8.48 -1.08
N GLU A 184 -10.26 9.34 -0.08
CA GLU A 184 -11.29 10.04 0.70
C GLU A 184 -12.20 10.94 -0.16
N ASN A 185 -11.58 11.71 -1.06
CA ASN A 185 -12.29 12.78 -1.77
C ASN A 185 -12.95 12.33 -3.07
N GLU A 186 -12.44 11.27 -3.70
CA GLU A 186 -12.86 10.87 -5.04
C GLU A 186 -13.25 9.39 -5.10
N LEU A 187 -12.31 8.47 -4.79
CA LEU A 187 -12.49 7.06 -5.14
C LEU A 187 -13.60 6.36 -4.37
N VAL A 188 -13.94 6.80 -3.15
CA VAL A 188 -15.03 6.22 -2.34
C VAL A 188 -16.35 6.07 -3.13
N ASN A 189 -16.57 6.92 -4.13
CA ASN A 189 -17.76 6.88 -4.98
C ASN A 189 -17.53 6.29 -6.38
N GLU A 190 -16.28 6.20 -6.83
CA GLU A 190 -15.94 5.91 -8.24
C GLU A 190 -15.30 4.54 -8.46
N ALA A 191 -14.68 3.95 -7.43
CA ALA A 191 -13.93 2.71 -7.54
C ALA A 191 -14.33 1.67 -6.46
N ASP A 192 -14.00 0.41 -6.72
CA ASP A 192 -14.17 -0.70 -5.78
C ASP A 192 -12.82 -1.12 -5.18
N TYR A 193 -11.76 -1.08 -6.00
CA TYR A 193 -10.40 -1.43 -5.62
C TYR A 193 -9.41 -0.37 -6.10
N ILE A 194 -8.27 -0.30 -5.42
CA ILE A 194 -7.14 0.53 -5.82
C ILE A 194 -5.85 -0.30 -5.84
N PHE A 195 -5.03 -0.10 -6.87
CA PHE A 195 -3.62 -0.51 -6.87
C PHE A 195 -2.72 0.70 -7.03
N CYS A 196 -1.58 0.67 -6.33
CA CYS A 196 -0.56 1.70 -6.37
C CYS A 196 0.70 1.04 -6.94
N LEU A 197 1.17 1.53 -8.09
CA LEU A 197 2.28 0.94 -8.83
C LEU A 197 3.34 2.01 -9.13
N ASP A 198 4.60 1.60 -9.16
CA ASP A 198 5.67 2.46 -9.69
C ASP A 198 5.56 2.58 -11.21
N ILE A 199 5.77 3.80 -11.73
CA ILE A 199 5.65 4.07 -13.17
C ILE A 199 6.81 3.48 -13.99
N ASP A 200 7.96 3.24 -13.36
CA ASP A 200 9.18 2.78 -14.02
C ASP A 200 9.21 1.25 -14.17
N ALA A 201 8.06 0.71 -14.56
CA ALA A 201 7.79 -0.71 -14.76
C ALA A 201 7.01 -0.93 -16.08
N LYS A 202 7.05 -2.17 -16.57
CA LYS A 202 6.36 -2.57 -17.80
C LYS A 202 5.71 -3.95 -17.63
N PHE A 203 4.47 -4.09 -18.09
CA PHE A 203 3.75 -5.35 -18.04
C PHE A 203 4.17 -6.27 -19.21
N TYR A 204 4.31 -7.55 -18.91
CA TYR A 204 4.64 -8.61 -19.89
C TYR A 204 3.71 -9.82 -19.78
N GLY A 205 2.86 -9.85 -18.76
CA GLY A 205 1.96 -10.95 -18.49
C GLY A 205 0.76 -10.48 -17.71
N ARG A 206 -0.28 -11.31 -17.71
CA ARG A 206 -1.58 -10.99 -17.12
C ARG A 206 -1.44 -10.54 -15.66
N TRP A 207 -2.10 -9.44 -15.33
CA TRP A 207 -2.42 -9.00 -13.97
C TRP A 207 -3.92 -8.75 -13.91
N GLY A 208 -4.70 -9.63 -13.28
CA GLY A 208 -6.17 -9.57 -13.34
C GLY A 208 -6.86 -9.81 -12.01
N ALA A 209 -8.11 -10.27 -12.07
CA ALA A 209 -8.97 -10.47 -10.91
C ALA A 209 -8.38 -11.41 -9.84
N GLU A 210 -7.41 -12.26 -10.19
CA GLU A 210 -6.67 -13.07 -9.24
C GLU A 210 -5.92 -12.25 -8.19
N THR A 211 -5.60 -10.99 -8.47
CA THR A 211 -4.88 -10.09 -7.55
C THR A 211 -5.81 -9.33 -6.59
N LEU A 212 -7.13 -9.34 -6.80
CA LEU A 212 -8.09 -8.60 -5.99
C LEU A 212 -8.20 -9.17 -4.57
N GLY A 213 -8.00 -8.35 -3.56
CA GLY A 213 -8.15 -8.71 -2.15
C GLY A 213 -8.46 -7.48 -1.32
N ARG A 214 -8.80 -7.69 -0.05
CA ARG A 214 -9.03 -6.58 0.90
C ARG A 214 -7.77 -5.75 1.08
N LEU A 215 -6.67 -6.41 1.39
CA LEU A 215 -5.34 -5.84 1.51
C LEU A 215 -4.35 -6.73 0.75
N VAL A 216 -3.60 -6.14 -0.18
CA VAL A 216 -2.74 -6.85 -1.14
C VAL A 216 -1.31 -6.31 -1.05
N GLY A 217 -0.36 -7.19 -0.76
CA GLY A 217 1.06 -6.89 -0.75
C GLY A 217 1.82 -7.74 -1.77
N VAL A 218 2.88 -7.19 -2.37
CA VAL A 218 3.75 -7.92 -3.32
C VAL A 218 5.04 -8.33 -2.63
N ILE A 219 5.41 -9.60 -2.71
CA ILE A 219 6.66 -10.10 -2.13
C ILE A 219 7.84 -9.62 -2.98
N HIS A 220 8.84 -9.03 -2.34
CA HIS A 220 9.95 -8.38 -3.02
C HIS A 220 10.87 -9.38 -3.74
N PRO A 221 11.24 -9.12 -5.02
CA PRO A 221 11.97 -10.09 -5.86
C PRO A 221 13.38 -10.40 -5.38
N TRP A 222 14.02 -9.52 -4.60
CA TRP A 222 15.39 -9.75 -4.10
C TRP A 222 15.43 -10.50 -2.78
N LEU A 223 14.30 -10.61 -2.09
CA LEU A 223 14.27 -11.06 -0.69
C LEU A 223 13.32 -12.24 -0.46
N PHE A 224 12.63 -12.74 -1.49
CA PHE A 224 11.67 -13.85 -1.33
C PHE A 224 12.31 -15.19 -0.96
N ASN A 225 13.61 -15.37 -1.19
CA ASN A 225 14.34 -16.62 -0.97
C ASN A 225 15.42 -16.53 0.13
N VAL A 226 15.42 -15.46 0.93
CA VAL A 226 16.37 -15.26 2.04
C VAL A 226 15.66 -15.26 3.39
N PRO A 227 16.34 -15.61 4.50
CA PRO A 227 15.73 -15.57 5.83
C PRO A 227 15.45 -14.13 6.29
N ARG A 228 14.48 -13.97 7.21
CA ARG A 228 14.05 -12.66 7.74
C ARG A 228 15.17 -11.80 8.35
N SER A 229 16.25 -12.43 8.81
CA SER A 229 17.42 -11.74 9.35
C SER A 229 18.20 -10.96 8.28
N GLN A 230 18.02 -11.29 6.99
CA GLN A 230 18.61 -10.58 5.86
C GLN A 230 17.66 -9.53 5.26
N PHE A 231 16.41 -9.45 5.72
CA PHE A 231 15.50 -8.41 5.27
C PHE A 231 16.01 -7.04 5.70
N THR A 232 15.96 -6.09 4.75
CA THR A 232 16.44 -4.72 4.93
C THR A 232 15.39 -3.84 5.60
N TYR A 233 14.68 -4.35 6.61
CA TYR A 233 13.78 -3.52 7.41
C TYR A 233 14.54 -2.41 8.13
N GLU A 234 13.83 -1.38 8.56
CA GLU A 234 14.37 -0.40 9.50
C GLU A 234 14.70 -1.08 10.83
N ARG A 235 15.96 -0.95 11.28
CA ARG A 235 16.49 -1.61 12.48
C ARG A 235 16.80 -0.63 13.61
N ARG A 236 16.65 0.67 13.39
CA ARG A 236 16.77 1.71 14.43
C ARG A 236 15.48 1.80 15.24
N PRO A 237 15.49 1.47 16.55
CA PRO A 237 14.28 1.48 17.40
C PRO A 237 13.59 2.83 17.51
N GLU A 238 14.29 3.92 17.18
CA GLU A 238 13.78 5.28 17.21
C GLU A 238 12.77 5.57 16.08
N SER A 239 12.84 4.81 14.97
CA SER A 239 11.89 4.93 13.85
C SER A 239 10.59 4.18 14.12
N LYS A 240 9.47 4.74 13.66
CA LYS A 240 8.17 4.05 13.63
C LYS A 240 8.15 2.83 12.71
N ALA A 241 9.04 2.76 11.73
CA ALA A 241 9.20 1.61 10.84
C ALA A 241 10.00 0.45 11.46
N TYR A 242 10.51 0.58 12.69
CA TYR A 242 11.37 -0.42 13.33
C TYR A 242 10.76 -1.82 13.37
N ILE A 243 11.53 -2.81 12.89
CA ILE A 243 11.24 -4.23 13.02
C ILE A 243 12.48 -4.94 13.59
N PRO A 244 12.38 -5.65 14.73
CA PRO A 244 13.46 -6.46 15.28
C PRO A 244 13.92 -7.59 14.33
N VAL A 245 15.16 -8.06 14.48
CA VAL A 245 15.75 -9.12 13.62
C VAL A 245 14.93 -10.42 13.62
N GLU A 246 14.32 -10.74 14.75
CA GLU A 246 13.53 -11.96 14.95
C GLU A 246 12.10 -11.88 14.38
N GLU A 247 11.64 -10.68 14.02
CA GLU A 247 10.30 -10.44 13.47
C GLU A 247 10.31 -10.32 11.94
N GLY A 248 9.14 -10.56 11.32
CA GLY A 248 8.95 -10.48 9.87
C GLY A 248 8.45 -11.78 9.24
N ASP A 249 7.43 -11.66 8.39
CA ASP A 249 6.92 -12.77 7.59
C ASP A 249 7.57 -12.81 6.21
N TYR A 250 7.44 -11.71 5.47
CA TYR A 250 7.99 -11.47 4.14
C TYR A 250 8.47 -10.04 4.05
N TYR A 251 9.42 -9.76 3.15
CA TYR A 251 9.71 -8.40 2.74
C TYR A 251 8.84 -8.03 1.55
N TYR A 252 8.02 -6.99 1.70
CA TYR A 252 7.08 -6.52 0.70
C TYR A 252 7.69 -5.35 -0.09
N ALA A 253 7.43 -5.31 -1.39
CA ALA A 253 7.92 -4.25 -2.27
C ALA A 253 7.03 -3.00 -2.19
N GLY A 254 7.63 -1.83 -1.98
CA GLY A 254 6.96 -0.52 -2.03
C GLY A 254 6.49 -0.13 -3.41
N ALA A 255 7.05 -0.77 -4.45
CA ALA A 255 6.71 -0.52 -5.85
C ALA A 255 5.31 -0.99 -6.25
N ALA A 256 4.68 -1.87 -5.47
CA ALA A 256 3.35 -2.37 -5.76
C ALA A 256 2.59 -2.80 -4.49
N PHE A 257 1.40 -2.24 -4.28
CA PHE A 257 0.44 -2.70 -3.28
C PHE A 257 -0.97 -2.31 -3.70
N GLY A 258 -2.00 -2.82 -3.01
CA GLY A 258 -3.37 -2.46 -3.32
C GLY A 258 -4.39 -3.10 -2.40
N GLY A 259 -5.64 -3.05 -2.82
CA GLY A 259 -6.74 -3.67 -2.10
C GLY A 259 -8.06 -2.92 -2.23
N SER A 260 -8.94 -3.16 -1.28
CA SER A 260 -10.17 -2.39 -1.11
C SER A 260 -9.83 -0.95 -0.75
N LEU A 261 -10.69 -0.01 -1.12
CA LEU A 261 -10.46 1.41 -0.81
C LEU A 261 -10.31 1.67 0.70
N GLU A 262 -11.10 0.98 1.53
CA GLU A 262 -11.06 1.12 2.98
C GLU A 262 -9.72 0.65 3.56
N ASP A 263 -9.28 -0.56 3.20
CA ASP A 263 -8.06 -1.13 3.75
C ASP A 263 -6.82 -0.37 3.24
N VAL A 264 -6.81 0.07 1.98
CA VAL A 264 -5.71 0.88 1.44
C VAL A 264 -5.69 2.28 2.04
N HIS A 265 -6.86 2.90 2.30
CA HIS A 265 -6.93 4.18 3.01
C HIS A 265 -6.31 4.09 4.40
N HIS A 266 -6.65 3.06 5.17
CA HIS A 266 -6.06 2.84 6.48
C HIS A 266 -4.54 2.62 6.42
N LEU A 267 -4.05 1.88 5.42
CA LEU A 267 -2.63 1.69 5.16
C LEU A 267 -1.94 3.03 4.88
N THR A 268 -2.44 3.80 3.91
CA THR A 268 -1.80 5.04 3.47
C THR A 268 -1.81 6.09 4.57
N LYS A 269 -2.92 6.21 5.30
CA LYS A 269 -3.04 7.10 6.46
C LYS A 269 -2.04 6.75 7.56
N THR A 270 -1.94 5.47 7.92
CA THR A 270 -1.01 5.00 8.96
C THR A 270 0.44 5.25 8.55
N CYS A 271 0.79 4.94 7.30
CA CYS A 271 2.14 5.17 6.78
C CYS A 271 2.48 6.67 6.74
N ARG A 272 1.55 7.53 6.29
CA ARG A 272 1.72 9.00 6.33
C ARG A 272 2.00 9.49 7.74
N GLU A 273 1.18 9.10 8.71
CA GLU A 273 1.31 9.55 10.11
C GLU A 273 2.65 9.10 10.70
N GLN A 274 3.09 7.87 10.42
CA GLN A 274 4.39 7.38 10.89
C GLN A 274 5.57 8.09 10.23
N LEU A 275 5.51 8.33 8.92
CA LEU A 275 6.52 9.13 8.20
C LEU A 275 6.63 10.55 8.80
N GLN A 276 5.50 11.18 9.13
CA GLN A 276 5.48 12.50 9.76
C GLN A 276 6.10 12.48 11.16
N ILE A 277 5.87 11.43 11.95
CA ILE A 277 6.48 11.28 13.28
C ILE A 277 8.00 11.08 13.16
N ASP A 278 8.45 10.22 12.24
CA ASP A 278 9.89 10.00 12.01
C ASP A 278 10.56 11.30 11.56
N ALA A 279 9.96 12.03 10.61
CA ALA A 279 10.46 13.33 10.16
C ALA A 279 10.52 14.35 11.32
N ALA A 280 9.50 14.42 12.18
CA ALA A 280 9.50 15.29 13.36
C ALA A 280 10.62 14.93 14.37
N ASN A 281 11.04 13.67 14.39
CA ASN A 281 12.17 13.18 15.20
C ASN A 281 13.51 13.22 14.44
N SER A 282 13.57 13.87 13.27
CA SER A 282 14.77 13.93 12.42
C SER A 282 15.30 12.55 12.00
N ILE A 283 14.38 11.60 11.76
CA ILE A 283 14.67 10.26 11.29
C ILE A 283 14.01 10.08 9.91
N GLU A 284 14.75 9.50 8.97
CA GLU A 284 14.22 9.00 7.70
C GLU A 284 14.51 7.50 7.66
N ALA A 285 13.46 6.68 7.53
CA ALA A 285 13.59 5.23 7.50
C ALA A 285 14.46 4.77 6.31
N VAL A 286 15.18 3.67 6.47
CA VAL A 286 16.22 3.20 5.52
C VAL A 286 15.73 3.06 4.07
N TRP A 287 14.48 2.63 3.87
CA TRP A 287 13.81 2.57 2.57
C TRP A 287 12.52 3.39 2.56
N GLN A 288 12.54 4.56 3.21
CA GLN A 288 11.45 5.53 3.21
C GLN A 288 10.07 4.85 3.48
N GLU A 289 9.09 5.04 2.60
CA GLU A 289 7.74 4.47 2.73
C GLU A 289 7.70 2.93 2.64
N GLU A 290 8.64 2.28 1.95
CA GLU A 290 8.70 0.81 1.90
C GLU A 290 8.97 0.23 3.30
N SER A 291 9.77 0.92 4.13
CA SER A 291 10.01 0.52 5.51
C SER A 291 8.72 0.60 6.35
N HIS A 292 7.95 1.69 6.22
CA HIS A 292 6.67 1.84 6.91
C HIS A 292 5.59 0.87 6.38
N LEU A 293 5.59 0.60 5.07
CA LEU A 293 4.72 -0.39 4.45
C LEU A 293 4.96 -1.79 5.03
N ASN A 294 6.22 -2.19 5.15
CA ASN A 294 6.59 -3.46 5.75
C ASN A 294 6.17 -3.54 7.22
N LYS A 295 6.34 -2.45 7.98
CA LYS A 295 5.83 -2.37 9.35
C LYS A 295 4.31 -2.50 9.40
N TYR A 296 3.60 -1.86 8.48
CA TYR A 296 2.15 -1.94 8.39
C TYR A 296 1.69 -3.38 8.11
N PHE A 297 2.28 -4.07 7.13
CA PHE A 297 1.91 -5.45 6.80
C PHE A 297 2.31 -6.48 7.86
N LEU A 298 3.35 -6.21 8.63
CA LEU A 298 3.70 -7.04 9.79
C LEU A 298 2.57 -7.03 10.83
N LEU A 299 1.98 -5.85 11.09
CA LEU A 299 0.92 -5.69 12.09
C LEU A 299 -0.49 -5.94 11.54
N ASN A 300 -0.70 -5.69 10.24
CA ASN A 300 -1.95 -5.83 9.52
C ASN A 300 -1.74 -6.81 8.36
N LYS A 301 -1.97 -8.10 8.63
CA LYS A 301 -1.64 -9.16 7.68
C LYS A 301 -2.40 -8.99 6.34
N PRO A 302 -1.71 -8.98 5.18
CA PRO A 302 -2.38 -8.91 3.88
C PRO A 302 -3.38 -10.06 3.71
N SER A 303 -4.56 -9.77 3.17
CA SER A 303 -5.54 -10.79 2.81
C SER A 303 -5.13 -11.60 1.56
N LYS A 304 -4.16 -11.09 0.79
CA LYS A 304 -3.63 -11.69 -0.42
C LYS A 304 -2.19 -11.23 -0.63
N LEU A 305 -1.32 -12.16 -1.01
CA LEU A 305 0.06 -11.89 -1.33
C LEU A 305 0.28 -12.16 -2.81
N LEU A 306 0.95 -11.27 -3.52
CA LEU A 306 1.40 -11.54 -4.88
C LEU A 306 2.84 -12.02 -4.83
N SER A 307 3.13 -13.11 -5.55
CA SER A 307 4.49 -13.59 -5.69
C SER A 307 5.36 -12.58 -6.46
N PRO A 308 6.70 -12.77 -6.46
CA PRO A 308 7.59 -11.96 -7.28
C PRO A 308 7.30 -11.97 -8.78
N GLU A 309 6.46 -12.87 -9.30
CA GLU A 309 5.98 -12.82 -10.70
C GLU A 309 5.27 -11.49 -11.01
N TYR A 310 4.66 -10.86 -9.99
CA TYR A 310 3.95 -9.58 -10.08
C TYR A 310 4.84 -8.37 -9.81
N MET A 311 6.12 -8.55 -9.49
CA MET A 311 7.09 -7.47 -9.48
C MET A 311 8.48 -8.10 -9.56
N TRP A 312 8.98 -8.25 -10.77
CA TRP A 312 10.28 -8.84 -11.00
C TRP A 312 11.35 -7.78 -11.22
N TRP A 313 12.57 -8.16 -10.87
CA TRP A 313 13.78 -7.45 -11.21
C TRP A 313 14.78 -8.52 -11.65
N ASP A 314 15.59 -8.22 -12.65
CA ASP A 314 16.54 -9.12 -13.32
C ASP A 314 17.70 -9.65 -12.43
N VAL A 315 17.44 -9.96 -11.17
CA VAL A 315 18.40 -10.51 -10.20
C VAL A 315 18.61 -12.01 -10.36
N ASN A 316 17.73 -12.71 -11.07
CA ASN A 316 17.84 -14.15 -11.24
C ASN A 316 16.99 -14.67 -12.41
N GLU A 317 17.44 -14.49 -13.66
CA GLU A 317 16.80 -15.11 -14.85
C GLU A 317 16.60 -16.64 -14.70
N LYS A 318 17.20 -17.28 -13.68
CA LYS A 318 17.21 -18.73 -13.42
C LYS A 318 16.41 -19.16 -12.20
N ALA A 319 15.61 -18.29 -11.57
CA ALA A 319 14.72 -18.72 -10.49
C ALA A 319 13.60 -19.61 -11.05
N ALA A 320 13.80 -20.94 -11.04
CA ALA A 320 12.89 -21.92 -11.64
C ALA A 320 11.45 -21.85 -11.11
N GLN A 321 11.23 -21.22 -9.95
CA GLN A 321 9.92 -21.00 -9.35
C GLN A 321 9.10 -19.91 -10.08
N ILE A 322 9.77 -18.98 -10.77
CA ILE A 322 9.16 -17.89 -11.54
C ILE A 322 8.80 -18.43 -12.91
N LYS A 323 7.53 -18.78 -13.12
CA LYS A 323 7.08 -19.36 -14.40
C LYS A 323 6.75 -18.30 -15.44
N ILE A 324 6.42 -17.09 -14.98
CA ILE A 324 6.07 -15.94 -15.81
C ILE A 324 6.47 -14.65 -15.10
N VAL A 325 6.98 -13.68 -15.87
CA VAL A 325 7.16 -12.31 -15.41
C VAL A 325 5.96 -11.49 -15.89
N ARG A 326 5.16 -10.96 -14.96
CA ARG A 326 3.94 -10.19 -15.27
C ARG A 326 4.20 -8.71 -15.31
N LEU A 327 5.03 -8.21 -14.40
CA LEU A 327 5.48 -6.82 -14.30
C LEU A 327 6.95 -6.83 -13.91
N THR A 328 7.77 -6.02 -14.58
CA THR A 328 9.20 -5.83 -14.22
C THR A 328 9.55 -4.36 -14.26
N ASN A 329 10.49 -3.95 -13.41
CA ASN A 329 11.09 -2.62 -13.53
C ASN A 329 11.82 -2.48 -14.87
N VAL A 330 11.79 -1.27 -15.42
CA VAL A 330 12.58 -0.89 -16.59
C VAL A 330 14.00 -0.55 -16.13
N PRO A 331 15.04 -1.14 -16.76
CA PRO A 331 16.43 -0.77 -16.50
C PRO A 331 16.65 0.73 -16.70
N LYS A 332 17.29 1.37 -15.71
CA LYS A 332 17.51 2.82 -15.70
C LYS A 332 18.75 3.15 -14.89
N ASN A 333 19.42 4.23 -15.28
CA ASN A 333 20.47 4.83 -14.48
C ASN A 333 19.84 5.85 -13.50
N TYR A 334 19.95 5.59 -12.20
CA TYR A 334 19.35 6.45 -11.18
C TYR A 334 19.86 7.90 -11.22
N ALA A 335 21.15 8.10 -11.53
CA ALA A 335 21.72 9.44 -11.67
C ALA A 335 21.10 10.24 -12.82
N ASP A 336 20.60 9.54 -13.85
CA ASP A 336 20.00 10.19 -15.01
C ASP A 336 18.55 10.61 -14.74
N VAL A 337 17.83 9.94 -13.83
CA VAL A 337 16.38 10.13 -13.63
C VAL A 337 16.01 10.78 -12.30
N ARG A 338 16.83 10.68 -11.25
CA ARG A 338 16.56 11.28 -9.94
C ARG A 338 17.17 12.68 -9.83
N PRO A 339 16.42 13.68 -9.32
CA PRO A 339 17.03 14.92 -8.86
C PRO A 339 17.81 14.64 -7.57
N ASN A 340 19.10 15.03 -7.54
CA ASN A 340 20.00 14.86 -6.38
C ASN A 340 20.14 13.38 -5.93
N PRO A 341 20.77 12.52 -6.75
CA PRO A 341 20.89 11.08 -6.50
C PRO A 341 21.76 10.73 -5.28
#